data_AF-A0A2D4KRZ6-F1
#
_entry.id   AF-A0A2D4KRZ6-F1
#
_cell.length_a   1.000
_cell.length_b   1.000
_cell.length_c   1.000
_cell.angle_alpha   90.00
_cell.angle_beta   90.00
_cell.angle_gamma   90.00
#
_symmetry.space_group_name_H-M   'P 1'
#
loop_
_entity.id
_entity.type
_entity.pdbx_description
1 polymer ?
#
loop_
_entity_poly.entity_id
_entity_poly.type
_entity_poly.pdbx_seq_one_letter_code
_entity_poly.pdbx_strand_id
1 'polypeptide(L)'
;GKELYEKKDTEMEHILSTVETYMKRRQKTHVPMLQVWSADKPHPQEEYLDCLWAQIQKMKKDHWQERHIPRPYLAFDSVLCEALQHNLPPFTAPPHAADSVYPMPRVTFRMFDYTDDPEGPVMPGSHSVERFVIEENLHCIIRSFWKERKTCAAQLTSYPGNKNIPLNYHIVEVIFAELFQLPVPPHTEIMYTTLFIELCKLQPGSLPQVLAQATEMLYMRLDTMNTICIDRFINWFSHHLSNFEFRWSWEDWSDCLSEDLERARPRFVREVLEKCMRLSYHQRIIDIVPASFSVLTPANPTCVYKYGEESNQSLPGYNVALCLNIAIKNKVSNDDIFTILKDVPNPNQDNDDEGFSFNPLKIDVFVQ
;
A
#
# COMPACT_ATOMS: atom_id res chain seq x y z
N GLY A 1 15.26 -29.73 1.75
CA GLY A 1 14.25 -30.64 1.21
C GLY A 1 14.91 -31.91 0.73
N LYS A 2 15.23 -31.99 -0.56
CA LYS A 2 15.77 -33.17 -1.26
C LYS A 2 16.81 -33.97 -0.46
N GLU A 3 17.98 -33.40 -0.20
CA GLU A 3 19.10 -34.08 0.49
C GLU A 3 18.71 -34.70 1.85
N LEU A 4 17.93 -33.97 2.67
CA LEU A 4 17.49 -34.46 3.97
C LEU A 4 16.52 -35.62 3.83
N TYR A 5 15.60 -35.53 2.88
CA TYR A 5 14.62 -36.57 2.62
C TYR A 5 15.26 -37.81 2.00
N GLU A 6 16.27 -37.66 1.15
CA GLU A 6 17.01 -38.80 0.57
C GLU A 6 17.85 -39.56 1.62
N LYS A 7 18.43 -38.85 2.59
CA LYS A 7 19.26 -39.48 3.64
C LYS A 7 18.48 -39.98 4.85
N LYS A 8 17.35 -39.34 5.17
CA LYS A 8 16.62 -39.46 6.44
C LYS A 8 15.11 -39.34 6.23
N ASP A 9 14.57 -40.10 5.29
CA ASP A 9 13.15 -40.06 4.89
C ASP A 9 12.20 -40.30 6.08
N THR A 10 12.49 -41.31 6.89
CA THR A 10 11.63 -41.74 8.01
C THR A 10 11.57 -40.66 9.08
N GLU A 11 12.71 -40.07 9.46
CA GLU A 11 12.77 -38.97 10.41
C GLU A 11 12.12 -37.70 9.84
N MET A 12 12.31 -37.40 8.55
CA MET A 12 11.68 -36.27 7.89
C MET A 12 10.15 -36.41 7.81
N GLU A 13 9.63 -37.60 7.54
CA GLU A 13 8.18 -37.87 7.56
C GLU A 13 7.58 -37.66 8.95
N HIS A 14 8.29 -38.07 10.00
CA HIS A 14 7.86 -37.82 11.37
C HIS A 14 7.78 -36.32 11.69
N ILE A 15 8.78 -35.54 11.25
CA ILE A 15 8.78 -34.08 11.39
C ILE A 15 7.60 -33.46 10.63
N LEU A 16 7.41 -33.84 9.36
CA LEU A 16 6.33 -33.30 8.52
C LEU A 16 4.94 -33.62 9.08
N SER A 17 4.73 -34.84 9.60
CA SER A 17 3.47 -35.23 10.25
C SER A 17 3.19 -34.42 11.53
N THR A 18 4.24 -34.14 12.31
CA THR A 18 4.14 -33.30 13.50
C THR A 18 3.79 -31.86 13.13
N VAL A 19 4.44 -31.30 12.10
CA VAL A 19 4.14 -29.97 11.56
C VAL A 19 2.69 -29.91 11.05
N GLU A 20 2.22 -30.90 10.31
CA GLU A 20 0.84 -30.94 9.81
C GLU A 20 -0.18 -30.91 10.96
N THR A 21 0.09 -31.67 12.02
CA THR A 21 -0.76 -31.71 13.21
C THR A 21 -0.80 -30.37 13.92
N TYR A 22 0.35 -29.69 14.03
CA TYR A 22 0.42 -28.34 14.58
C TYR A 22 -0.36 -27.34 13.71
N MET A 23 -0.13 -27.35 12.39
CA MET A 23 -0.78 -26.46 11.43
C MET A 23 -2.31 -26.52 11.52
N LYS A 24 -2.90 -27.73 11.62
CA LYS A 24 -4.35 -27.93 11.78
C LYS A 24 -4.97 -27.34 13.05
N ARG A 25 -4.16 -27.07 14.09
CA ARG A 25 -4.61 -26.55 15.40
C ARG A 25 -4.38 -25.05 15.57
N ARG A 26 -3.69 -24.39 14.62
CA ARG A 26 -3.37 -22.97 14.72
C ARG A 26 -4.63 -22.12 14.63
N GLN A 27 -4.71 -21.09 15.47
CA GLN A 27 -5.78 -20.10 15.40
C GLN A 27 -5.52 -19.12 14.26
N LYS A 28 -6.59 -18.73 13.56
CA LYS A 28 -6.57 -17.85 12.38
C LYS A 28 -7.28 -16.51 12.62
N THR A 29 -7.41 -16.12 13.87
CA THR A 29 -8.10 -14.89 14.31
C THR A 29 -7.49 -13.61 13.74
N HIS A 30 -6.19 -13.62 13.41
CA HIS A 30 -5.47 -12.49 12.84
C HIS A 30 -5.72 -12.28 11.34
N VAL A 31 -6.20 -13.30 10.61
CA VAL A 31 -6.27 -13.26 9.14
C VAL A 31 -7.12 -12.10 8.63
N PRO A 32 -8.38 -11.89 9.09
CA PRO A 32 -9.22 -10.81 8.57
C PRO A 32 -8.62 -9.40 8.78
N MET A 33 -7.78 -9.22 9.81
CA MET A 33 -7.12 -7.95 10.10
C MET A 33 -5.93 -7.66 9.17
N LEU A 34 -5.33 -8.71 8.59
CA LEU A 34 -4.11 -8.62 7.80
C LEU A 34 -4.32 -8.83 6.30
N GLN A 35 -5.53 -9.21 5.88
CA GLN A 35 -5.89 -9.37 4.47
C GLN A 35 -5.99 -8.01 3.77
N VAL A 36 -5.35 -7.90 2.60
CA VAL A 36 -5.54 -6.75 1.70
C VAL A 36 -6.93 -6.79 1.06
N TRP A 37 -7.39 -7.98 0.66
CA TRP A 37 -8.75 -8.22 0.19
C TRP A 37 -9.42 -9.30 1.01
N SER A 38 -10.68 -9.08 1.41
CA SER A 38 -11.47 -10.11 2.07
C SER A 38 -12.14 -11.10 1.10
N ALA A 39 -12.16 -10.80 -0.21
CA ALA A 39 -12.68 -11.72 -1.21
C ALA A 39 -11.66 -12.84 -1.51
N ASP A 40 -12.15 -14.09 -1.58
CA ASP A 40 -11.34 -15.24 -1.97
C ASP A 40 -11.09 -15.34 -3.49
N LYS A 41 -11.82 -14.54 -4.28
CA LYS A 41 -11.70 -14.50 -5.75
C LYS A 41 -11.23 -13.12 -6.21
N PRO A 42 -10.38 -13.06 -7.25
CA PRO A 42 -9.84 -14.20 -8.00
C PRO A 42 -8.70 -14.94 -7.28
N HIS A 43 -8.05 -14.30 -6.31
CA HIS A 43 -6.98 -14.92 -5.53
C HIS A 43 -7.23 -14.78 -4.03
N PRO A 44 -7.25 -15.89 -3.27
CA PRO A 44 -7.36 -15.81 -1.81
C PRO A 44 -6.10 -15.20 -1.22
N GLN A 45 -6.28 -14.34 -0.22
CA GLN A 45 -5.19 -13.79 0.58
C GLN A 45 -4.90 -14.74 1.73
N GLU A 46 -3.99 -15.69 1.50
CA GLU A 46 -3.73 -16.83 2.37
C GLU A 46 -2.85 -16.48 3.58
N GLU A 47 -3.08 -17.16 4.70
CA GLU A 47 -2.18 -17.05 5.85
C GLU A 47 -0.81 -17.66 5.53
N TYR A 48 0.28 -16.95 5.86
CA TYR A 48 1.61 -17.24 5.30
C TYR A 48 2.11 -18.67 5.55
N LEU A 49 1.82 -19.27 6.70
CA LEU A 49 2.23 -20.63 6.99
C LEU A 49 1.36 -21.67 6.30
N ASP A 50 0.06 -21.42 6.07
CA ASP A 50 -0.76 -22.32 5.26
C ASP A 50 -0.28 -22.33 3.81
N CYS A 51 0.00 -21.14 3.27
CA CYS A 51 0.50 -20.97 1.91
C CYS A 51 1.86 -21.68 1.75
N LEU A 52 2.79 -21.45 2.68
CA LEU A 52 4.09 -22.13 2.69
C LEU A 52 3.95 -23.65 2.86
N TRP A 53 3.03 -24.10 3.71
CA TRP A 53 2.78 -25.53 3.88
C TRP A 53 2.27 -26.17 2.57
N ALA A 54 1.33 -25.54 1.88
CA ALA A 54 0.86 -26.01 0.58
C ALA A 54 2.01 -26.07 -0.46
N GLN A 55 2.89 -25.06 -0.47
CA GLN A 55 4.07 -25.02 -1.33
C GLN A 55 5.05 -26.18 -1.04
N ILE A 56 5.35 -26.44 0.24
CA ILE A 56 6.21 -27.55 0.63
C ILE A 56 5.57 -28.90 0.32
N GLN A 57 4.26 -29.05 0.50
CA GLN A 57 3.54 -30.28 0.15
C GLN A 57 3.55 -30.54 -1.36
N LYS A 58 3.41 -29.49 -2.18
CA LYS A 58 3.60 -29.60 -3.64
C LYS A 58 5.05 -30.00 -3.97
N MET A 59 6.05 -29.35 -3.38
CA MET A 59 7.46 -29.69 -3.60
C MET A 59 7.77 -31.14 -3.22
N LYS A 60 7.22 -31.64 -2.12
CA LYS A 60 7.32 -33.05 -1.72
C LYS A 60 6.68 -33.99 -2.76
N LYS A 61 5.48 -33.65 -3.25
CA LYS A 61 4.79 -34.40 -4.31
C LYS A 61 5.60 -34.44 -5.61
N ASP A 62 6.33 -33.38 -5.90
CA ASP A 62 7.21 -33.25 -7.06
C ASP A 62 8.63 -33.80 -6.79
N HIS A 63 8.76 -34.75 -5.85
CA HIS A 63 10.01 -35.42 -5.50
C HIS A 63 11.15 -34.46 -5.13
N TRP A 64 10.82 -33.38 -4.41
CA TRP A 64 11.73 -32.34 -3.97
C TRP A 64 12.53 -31.67 -5.09
N GLN A 65 12.02 -31.69 -6.32
CA GLN A 65 12.59 -30.95 -7.43
C GLN A 65 11.96 -29.55 -7.52
N GLU A 66 12.78 -28.57 -7.86
CA GLU A 66 12.39 -27.19 -8.15
C GLU A 66 13.25 -26.67 -9.29
N ARG A 67 12.83 -25.57 -9.94
CA ARG A 67 13.43 -25.10 -11.20
C ARG A 67 14.06 -23.72 -11.14
N HIS A 68 14.22 -23.14 -9.96
CA HIS A 68 14.54 -21.72 -9.83
C HIS A 68 15.84 -21.43 -9.09
N ILE A 69 16.14 -22.14 -8.01
CA ILE A 69 17.30 -21.85 -7.15
C ILE A 69 18.60 -22.11 -7.93
N PRO A 70 19.46 -21.09 -8.12
CA PRO A 70 20.79 -21.32 -8.66
C PRO A 70 21.64 -22.08 -7.64
N ARG A 71 22.27 -23.17 -8.09
CA ARG A 71 23.10 -24.04 -7.24
C ARG A 71 24.54 -24.12 -7.77
N PRO A 72 25.36 -23.07 -7.59
CA PRO A 72 26.72 -23.02 -8.15
C PRO A 72 27.61 -24.19 -7.72
N TYR A 73 27.38 -24.71 -6.50
CA TYR A 73 28.12 -25.84 -5.95
C TYR A 73 28.00 -27.13 -6.79
N LEU A 74 26.96 -27.28 -7.62
CA LEU A 74 26.84 -28.43 -8.53
C LEU A 74 27.95 -28.48 -9.59
N ALA A 75 28.56 -27.34 -9.94
CA ALA A 75 29.69 -27.30 -10.86
C ALA A 75 31.00 -27.83 -10.24
N PHE A 76 31.02 -28.04 -8.92
CA PHE A 76 32.19 -28.47 -8.15
C PHE A 76 31.99 -29.84 -7.50
N ASP A 77 31.09 -30.66 -8.04
CA ASP A 77 30.72 -31.96 -7.47
C ASP A 77 31.94 -32.87 -7.20
N SER A 78 32.88 -32.93 -8.15
CA SER A 78 34.12 -33.70 -8.00
C SER A 78 34.99 -33.25 -6.83
N VAL A 79 35.00 -31.95 -6.52
CA VAL A 79 35.80 -31.39 -5.42
C VAL A 79 35.06 -31.56 -4.09
N LEU A 80 33.75 -31.30 -4.08
CA LEU A 80 32.96 -31.30 -2.86
C LEU A 80 32.66 -32.72 -2.34
N CYS A 81 32.64 -33.73 -3.20
CA CYS A 81 32.48 -35.13 -2.79
C CYS A 81 33.68 -35.67 -1.99
N GLU A 82 34.89 -35.11 -2.20
CA GLU A 82 36.09 -35.49 -1.45
C GLU A 82 36.20 -34.76 -0.10
N ALA A 83 35.41 -33.71 0.12
CA ALA A 83 35.44 -32.93 1.34
C ALA A 83 34.82 -33.70 2.52
N LEU A 84 35.44 -33.57 3.70
CA LEU A 84 34.91 -34.15 4.94
C LEU A 84 33.72 -33.32 5.45
N GLN A 85 32.63 -34.02 5.80
CA GLN A 85 31.46 -33.41 6.41
C GLN A 85 31.70 -33.10 7.90
N HIS A 86 30.97 -32.11 8.42
CA HIS A 86 31.01 -31.72 9.82
C HIS A 86 29.68 -32.05 10.51
N ASN A 87 29.76 -32.46 11.77
CA ASN A 87 28.58 -32.60 12.62
C ASN A 87 28.22 -31.25 13.24
N LEU A 88 26.94 -30.89 13.16
CA LEU A 88 26.42 -29.76 13.93
C LEU A 88 26.34 -30.15 15.40
N PRO A 89 26.68 -29.24 16.34
CA PRO A 89 26.42 -29.46 17.76
C PRO A 89 24.92 -29.68 18.02
N PRO A 90 24.55 -30.41 19.08
CA PRO A 90 23.15 -30.45 19.53
C PRO A 90 22.62 -29.04 19.74
N PHE A 91 21.47 -28.74 19.13
CA PHE A 91 20.82 -27.44 19.25
C PHE A 91 19.57 -27.56 20.11
N THR A 92 19.43 -26.66 21.08
CA THR A 92 18.21 -26.52 21.89
C THR A 92 17.72 -25.09 21.72
N ALA A 93 16.48 -24.93 21.24
CA ALA A 93 15.89 -23.61 21.09
C ALA A 93 15.81 -22.92 22.46
N PRO A 94 16.19 -21.63 22.57
CA PRO A 94 16.05 -20.89 23.82
C PRO A 94 14.60 -20.96 24.33
N PRO A 95 14.38 -21.18 25.64
CA PRO A 95 13.03 -21.20 26.19
C PRO A 95 12.37 -19.84 26.04
N HIS A 96 11.04 -19.85 25.90
CA HIS A 96 10.26 -18.61 25.93
C HIS A 96 10.46 -17.88 27.26
N ALA A 97 10.65 -16.56 27.18
CA ALA A 97 10.72 -15.66 28.31
C ALA A 97 9.77 -14.47 28.09
N ALA A 98 9.41 -13.75 29.16
CA ALA A 98 8.45 -12.65 29.09
C ALA A 98 8.88 -11.49 28.17
N ASP A 99 10.18 -11.34 27.94
CA ASP A 99 10.81 -10.36 27.05
C ASP A 99 11.02 -10.89 25.61
N SER A 100 10.61 -12.13 25.33
CA SER A 100 10.71 -12.72 23.99
C SER A 100 9.77 -12.03 23.02
N VAL A 101 10.32 -11.46 21.95
CA VAL A 101 9.57 -10.84 20.87
C VAL A 101 9.64 -11.72 19.63
N TYR A 102 8.48 -12.10 19.10
CA TYR A 102 8.36 -12.89 17.89
C TYR A 102 7.79 -12.05 16.73
N PRO A 103 8.12 -12.38 15.48
CA PRO A 103 7.48 -11.74 14.33
C PRO A 103 5.96 -11.92 14.36
N MET A 104 5.23 -10.90 13.94
CA MET A 104 3.79 -11.01 13.69
C MET A 104 3.51 -12.00 12.55
N PRO A 105 2.34 -12.68 12.57
CA PRO A 105 1.89 -13.45 11.43
C PRO A 105 1.67 -12.53 10.23
N ARG A 106 1.67 -13.12 9.03
CA ARG A 106 1.47 -12.40 7.77
C ARG A 106 0.39 -13.08 6.93
N VAL A 107 -0.15 -12.31 6.00
CA VAL A 107 -0.99 -12.79 4.91
C VAL A 107 -0.23 -12.56 3.61
N THR A 108 -0.17 -13.59 2.77
CA THR A 108 0.51 -13.54 1.48
C THR A 108 -0.31 -12.69 0.52
N PHE A 109 0.26 -11.58 0.08
CA PHE A 109 -0.33 -10.77 -0.98
C PHE A 109 -0.30 -11.54 -2.30
N ARG A 110 -1.43 -11.57 -2.99
CA ARG A 110 -1.54 -12.23 -4.30
C ARG A 110 -2.47 -11.46 -5.20
N MET A 111 -1.98 -11.06 -6.36
CA MET A 111 -2.81 -10.39 -7.37
C MET A 111 -2.65 -10.94 -8.78
N PHE A 112 -1.55 -11.62 -9.09
CA PHE A 112 -1.31 -12.19 -10.42
C PHE A 112 -1.27 -13.73 -10.43
N ASP A 113 -1.66 -14.28 -11.57
CA ASP A 113 -1.34 -15.65 -11.99
C ASP A 113 -0.82 -15.71 -13.45
N TYR A 114 -0.71 -16.91 -14.00
CA TYR A 114 -0.16 -17.13 -15.34
C TYR A 114 -1.06 -16.61 -16.47
N THR A 115 -2.34 -16.36 -16.20
CA THR A 115 -3.30 -15.86 -17.20
C THR A 115 -3.15 -14.37 -17.44
N ASP A 116 -2.53 -13.65 -16.50
CA ASP A 116 -2.27 -12.22 -16.62
C ASP A 116 -1.11 -11.90 -17.58
N ASP A 117 -0.25 -12.88 -17.88
CA ASP A 117 0.84 -12.78 -18.87
C ASP A 117 0.83 -13.96 -19.86
N PRO A 118 -0.16 -14.02 -20.78
CA PRO A 118 -0.37 -15.20 -21.63
C PRO A 118 0.72 -15.39 -22.70
N GLU A 119 1.43 -14.32 -23.08
CA GLU A 119 2.48 -14.34 -24.11
C GLU A 119 3.90 -14.49 -23.52
N GLY A 120 4.07 -14.24 -22.22
CA GLY A 120 5.34 -14.30 -21.53
C GLY A 120 5.71 -15.70 -20.99
N PRO A 121 6.84 -15.80 -20.27
CA PRO A 121 7.18 -17.00 -19.54
C PRO A 121 6.09 -17.35 -18.52
N VAL A 122 5.77 -18.64 -18.39
CA VAL A 122 4.71 -19.09 -17.48
C VAL A 122 5.03 -18.71 -16.04
N MET A 123 4.13 -17.96 -15.41
CA MET A 123 4.25 -17.59 -14.00
C MET A 123 4.18 -18.82 -13.10
N PRO A 124 5.12 -19.01 -12.15
CA PRO A 124 4.99 -20.04 -11.13
C PRO A 124 3.73 -19.82 -10.28
N GLY A 125 2.90 -20.86 -10.14
CA GLY A 125 1.62 -20.77 -9.42
C GLY A 125 1.80 -20.46 -7.93
N SER A 126 0.75 -19.93 -7.29
CA SER A 126 0.77 -19.48 -5.88
C SER A 126 1.28 -20.53 -4.88
N HIS A 127 0.98 -21.80 -5.13
CA HIS A 127 1.43 -22.93 -4.29
C HIS A 127 2.70 -23.60 -4.80
N SER A 128 3.51 -22.93 -5.63
CA SER A 128 4.85 -23.40 -6.00
C SER A 128 5.93 -22.80 -5.09
N VAL A 129 6.99 -23.56 -4.79
CA VAL A 129 8.14 -23.04 -4.02
C VAL A 129 8.95 -22.03 -4.81
N GLU A 130 8.91 -22.11 -6.14
CA GLU A 130 9.51 -21.11 -7.02
C GLU A 130 8.89 -19.72 -6.78
N ARG A 131 7.55 -19.62 -6.67
CA ARG A 131 6.87 -18.35 -6.38
C ARG A 131 7.36 -17.76 -5.05
N PHE A 132 7.45 -18.59 -4.00
CA PHE A 132 7.97 -18.18 -2.70
C PHE A 132 9.42 -17.68 -2.75
N VAL A 133 10.32 -18.43 -3.38
CA VAL A 133 11.74 -18.08 -3.47
C VAL A 133 11.96 -16.82 -4.30
N ILE A 134 11.21 -16.65 -5.39
CA ILE A 134 11.27 -15.43 -6.21
C ILE A 134 10.92 -14.22 -5.35
N GLU A 135 9.76 -14.26 -4.69
CA GLU A 135 9.28 -13.14 -3.87
C GLU A 135 10.19 -12.84 -2.69
N GLU A 136 10.62 -13.85 -1.94
CA GLU A 136 11.51 -13.67 -0.80
C GLU A 136 12.84 -13.02 -1.23
N ASN A 137 13.40 -13.45 -2.37
CA ASN A 137 14.63 -12.85 -2.87
C ASN A 137 14.43 -11.40 -3.33
N LEU A 138 13.31 -11.08 -4.00
CA LEU A 138 13.00 -9.71 -4.42
C LEU A 138 12.76 -8.80 -3.21
N HIS A 139 12.04 -9.26 -2.18
CA HIS A 139 11.93 -8.57 -0.89
C HIS A 139 13.30 -8.33 -0.24
N CYS A 140 14.19 -9.32 -0.26
CA CYS A 140 15.55 -9.16 0.25
C CYS A 140 16.38 -8.14 -0.53
N ILE A 141 16.20 -8.07 -1.85
CA ILE A 141 16.84 -7.04 -2.70
C ILE A 141 16.33 -5.65 -2.30
N ILE A 142 15.01 -5.45 -2.18
CA ILE A 142 14.44 -4.18 -1.75
C ILE A 142 14.99 -3.80 -0.38
N ARG A 143 14.93 -4.73 0.59
CA ARG A 143 15.46 -4.51 1.95
C ARG A 143 16.94 -4.11 1.98
N SER A 144 17.73 -4.63 1.06
CA SER A 144 19.17 -4.34 0.96
C SER A 144 19.46 -2.97 0.33
N PHE A 145 18.62 -2.52 -0.61
CA PHE A 145 18.91 -1.36 -1.46
C PHE A 145 17.86 -0.24 -1.41
N TRP A 146 16.87 -0.28 -0.50
CA TRP A 146 15.75 0.67 -0.45
C TRP A 146 16.14 2.15 -0.38
N LYS A 147 17.32 2.46 0.16
CA LYS A 147 17.84 3.84 0.25
C LYS A 147 18.36 4.37 -1.09
N GLU A 148 18.72 3.47 -2.01
CA GLU A 148 19.39 3.78 -3.28
C GLU A 148 18.49 3.35 -4.45
N ARG A 149 17.41 4.11 -4.71
CA ARG A 149 16.34 3.71 -5.64
C ARG A 149 16.82 3.24 -7.03
N LYS A 150 17.87 3.86 -7.58
CA LYS A 150 18.46 3.45 -8.88
C LYS A 150 19.14 2.09 -8.79
N THR A 151 19.92 1.87 -7.75
CA THR A 151 20.57 0.59 -7.47
C THR A 151 19.53 -0.48 -7.18
N CYS A 152 18.51 -0.18 -6.37
CA CYS A 152 17.41 -1.09 -6.09
C CYS A 152 16.70 -1.53 -7.37
N ALA A 153 16.31 -0.58 -8.24
CA ALA A 153 15.69 -0.88 -9.52
C ALA A 153 16.60 -1.74 -10.41
N ALA A 154 17.88 -1.39 -10.52
CA ALA A 154 18.86 -2.17 -11.29
C ALA A 154 18.97 -3.62 -10.77
N GLN A 155 19.11 -3.81 -9.45
CA GLN A 155 19.22 -5.13 -8.83
C GLN A 155 17.98 -6.00 -9.03
N LEU A 156 16.78 -5.40 -8.95
CA LEU A 156 15.52 -6.10 -9.24
C LEU A 156 15.47 -6.56 -10.70
N THR A 157 15.81 -5.68 -11.65
CA THR A 157 15.79 -6.03 -13.09
C THR A 157 16.89 -7.01 -13.50
N SER A 158 18.01 -7.06 -12.76
CA SER A 158 19.10 -7.99 -12.98
C SER A 158 18.96 -9.31 -12.23
N TYR A 159 17.80 -9.60 -11.65
CA TYR A 159 17.54 -10.82 -10.91
C TYR A 159 17.90 -12.07 -11.76
N PRO A 160 18.70 -13.02 -11.24
CA PRO A 160 19.12 -14.19 -12.01
C PRO A 160 17.92 -15.06 -12.38
N GLY A 161 17.93 -15.60 -13.60
CA GLY A 161 16.81 -16.40 -14.13
C GLY A 161 15.67 -15.58 -14.75
N ASN A 162 15.84 -14.27 -14.89
CA ASN A 162 14.83 -13.34 -15.45
C ASN A 162 14.22 -13.72 -16.81
N LYS A 163 14.90 -14.54 -17.63
CA LYS A 163 14.38 -15.00 -18.93
C LYS A 163 13.34 -16.12 -18.82
N ASN A 164 13.28 -16.81 -17.68
CA ASN A 164 12.43 -17.98 -17.49
C ASN A 164 11.16 -17.69 -16.68
N ILE A 165 11.01 -16.46 -16.19
CA ILE A 165 9.89 -16.02 -15.36
C ILE A 165 9.40 -14.66 -15.84
N PRO A 166 8.12 -14.32 -15.62
CA PRO A 166 7.59 -13.00 -15.92
C PRO A 166 8.06 -11.99 -14.86
N LEU A 167 9.36 -11.64 -14.90
CA LEU A 167 10.03 -10.89 -13.83
C LEU A 167 9.36 -9.55 -13.53
N ASN A 168 8.90 -8.83 -14.55
CA ASN A 168 8.22 -7.54 -14.35
C ASN A 168 6.95 -7.69 -13.50
N TYR A 169 6.16 -8.76 -13.70
CA TYR A 169 4.98 -9.05 -12.89
C TYR A 169 5.37 -9.37 -11.45
N HIS A 170 6.40 -10.18 -11.23
CA HIS A 170 6.90 -10.45 -9.88
C HIS A 170 7.41 -9.19 -9.16
N ILE A 171 8.13 -8.31 -9.85
CA ILE A 171 8.61 -7.05 -9.27
C ILE A 171 7.43 -6.17 -8.89
N VAL A 172 6.46 -5.98 -9.80
CA VAL A 172 5.28 -5.14 -9.54
C VAL A 172 4.47 -5.70 -8.37
N GLU A 173 4.23 -7.00 -8.34
CA GLU A 173 3.48 -7.65 -7.25
C GLU A 173 4.21 -7.57 -5.92
N VAL A 174 5.53 -7.78 -5.88
CA VAL A 174 6.33 -7.67 -4.64
C VAL A 174 6.31 -6.24 -4.10
N ILE A 175 6.39 -5.24 -4.97
CA ILE A 175 6.33 -3.83 -4.54
C ILE A 175 4.95 -3.50 -3.97
N PHE A 176 3.86 -3.95 -4.60
CA PHE A 176 2.51 -3.77 -4.05
C PHE A 176 2.29 -4.61 -2.79
N ALA A 177 2.87 -5.80 -2.69
CA ALA A 177 2.84 -6.62 -1.48
C ALA A 177 3.46 -5.87 -0.30
N GLU A 178 4.58 -5.18 -0.50
CA GLU A 178 5.18 -4.34 0.54
C GLU A 178 4.33 -3.11 0.84
N LEU A 179 3.88 -2.37 -0.18
CA LEU A 179 3.08 -1.16 -0.01
C LEU A 179 1.77 -1.45 0.74
N PHE A 180 1.10 -2.55 0.43
CA PHE A 180 -0.16 -2.95 1.06
C PHE A 180 0.03 -3.89 2.26
N GLN A 181 1.26 -4.11 2.72
CA GLN A 181 1.50 -4.94 3.89
C GLN A 181 0.85 -4.32 5.14
N LEU A 182 0.06 -5.13 5.85
CA LEU A 182 -0.53 -4.78 7.13
C LEU A 182 0.30 -5.39 8.28
N PRO A 183 0.51 -4.65 9.40
CA PRO A 183 -0.05 -3.33 9.69
C PRO A 183 0.68 -2.18 8.97
N VAL A 184 1.97 -2.35 8.66
CA VAL A 184 2.81 -1.30 8.05
C VAL A 184 3.72 -1.88 6.96
N PRO A 185 4.05 -1.10 5.92
CA PRO A 185 5.06 -1.48 4.94
C PRO A 185 6.45 -1.59 5.60
N PRO A 186 7.36 -2.42 5.05
CA PRO A 186 8.74 -2.49 5.53
C PRO A 186 9.52 -1.16 5.43
N HIS A 187 9.16 -0.30 4.47
CA HIS A 187 9.83 0.97 4.19
C HIS A 187 8.82 2.11 4.00
N THR A 188 9.31 3.35 3.92
CA THR A 188 8.44 4.52 3.71
C THR A 188 7.67 4.44 2.38
N GLU A 189 6.37 4.75 2.39
CA GLU A 189 5.46 4.57 1.25
C GLU A 189 5.94 5.30 -0.02
N ILE A 190 6.54 6.47 0.15
CA ILE A 190 7.06 7.28 -0.96
C ILE A 190 8.19 6.59 -1.73
N MET A 191 8.94 5.70 -1.06
CA MET A 191 10.04 4.94 -1.67
C MET A 191 9.51 4.11 -2.84
N TYR A 192 8.41 3.38 -2.64
CA TYR A 192 7.79 2.53 -3.65
C TYR A 192 7.34 3.31 -4.89
N THR A 193 6.79 4.52 -4.69
CA THR A 193 6.42 5.39 -5.83
C THR A 193 7.64 5.74 -6.68
N THR A 194 8.74 6.16 -6.03
CA THR A 194 9.97 6.50 -6.75
C THR A 194 10.68 5.30 -7.33
N LEU A 195 10.55 4.12 -6.72
CA LEU A 195 11.09 2.86 -7.23
C LEU A 195 10.39 2.45 -8.53
N PHE A 196 9.05 2.52 -8.58
CA PHE A 196 8.31 2.30 -9.83
C PHE A 196 8.74 3.26 -10.93
N ILE A 197 8.97 4.54 -10.62
CA ILE A 197 9.46 5.52 -11.61
C ILE A 197 10.83 5.11 -12.16
N GLU A 198 11.78 4.69 -11.32
CA GLU A 198 13.09 4.22 -11.79
C GLU A 198 12.98 2.92 -12.60
N LEU A 199 12.11 1.99 -12.20
CA LEU A 199 11.86 0.77 -12.96
C LEU A 199 11.26 1.09 -14.35
N CYS A 200 10.32 2.04 -14.45
CA CYS A 200 9.76 2.47 -15.74
C CYS A 200 10.83 3.06 -16.66
N LYS A 201 11.83 3.77 -16.11
CA LYS A 201 12.97 4.27 -16.88
C LYS A 201 13.88 3.16 -17.39
N LEU A 202 14.09 2.11 -16.58
CA LEU A 202 14.94 0.97 -16.94
C LEU A 202 14.25 -0.01 -17.90
N GLN A 203 12.92 -0.12 -17.85
CA GLN A 203 12.12 -1.06 -18.65
C GLN A 203 10.96 -0.34 -19.37
N PRO A 204 11.22 0.70 -20.19
CA PRO A 204 10.18 1.56 -20.75
C PRO A 204 9.23 0.85 -21.72
N GLY A 205 9.68 -0.26 -22.33
CA GLY A 205 8.90 -1.01 -23.32
C GLY A 205 7.98 -2.09 -22.73
N SER A 206 8.04 -2.35 -21.42
CA SER A 206 7.34 -3.48 -20.80
C SER A 206 6.73 -3.15 -19.44
N LEU A 207 7.49 -2.55 -18.52
CA LEU A 207 7.02 -2.34 -17.15
C LEU A 207 5.84 -1.36 -17.04
N PRO A 208 5.75 -0.25 -17.81
CA PRO A 208 4.56 0.60 -17.77
C PRO A 208 3.25 -0.13 -18.09
N GLN A 209 3.26 -1.10 -19.01
CA GLN A 209 2.04 -1.87 -19.34
C GLN A 209 1.65 -2.79 -18.19
N VAL A 210 2.61 -3.50 -17.60
CA VAL A 210 2.37 -4.37 -16.43
C VAL A 210 1.86 -3.53 -15.25
N LEU A 211 2.40 -2.33 -15.04
CA LEU A 211 1.95 -1.43 -13.97
C LEU A 211 0.55 -0.87 -14.23
N ALA A 212 0.21 -0.55 -15.47
CA ALA A 212 -1.13 -0.11 -15.85
C ALA A 212 -2.15 -1.25 -15.64
N GLN A 213 -1.84 -2.47 -16.08
CA GLN A 213 -2.65 -3.66 -15.83
C GLN A 213 -2.82 -3.93 -14.33
N ALA A 214 -1.74 -3.83 -13.54
CA ALA A 214 -1.83 -3.95 -12.09
C ALA A 214 -2.78 -2.91 -11.48
N THR A 215 -2.67 -1.67 -11.91
CA THR A 215 -3.53 -0.56 -11.45
C THR A 215 -5.00 -0.83 -11.75
N GLU A 216 -5.29 -1.33 -12.95
CA GLU A 216 -6.62 -1.73 -13.36
C GLU A 216 -7.18 -2.86 -12.48
N MET A 217 -6.37 -3.88 -12.22
CA MET A 217 -6.76 -5.00 -11.34
C MET A 217 -6.99 -4.54 -9.89
N LEU A 218 -6.18 -3.60 -9.39
CA LEU A 218 -6.37 -3.02 -8.05
C LEU A 218 -7.70 -2.24 -7.98
N TYR A 219 -8.00 -1.41 -8.99
CA TYR A 219 -9.26 -0.66 -9.10
C TYR A 219 -10.48 -1.60 -9.14
N MET A 220 -10.45 -2.61 -10.00
CA MET A 220 -11.55 -3.58 -10.15
C MET A 220 -11.80 -4.44 -8.91
N ARG A 221 -10.84 -4.48 -7.97
CA ARG A 221 -10.93 -5.25 -6.72
C ARG A 221 -11.12 -4.37 -5.48
N LEU A 222 -11.45 -3.08 -5.65
CA LEU A 222 -11.62 -2.12 -4.54
C LEU A 222 -12.70 -2.51 -3.54
N ASP A 223 -13.78 -3.16 -3.97
CA ASP A 223 -14.98 -3.42 -3.16
C ASP A 223 -14.71 -4.21 -1.86
N THR A 224 -13.63 -5.01 -1.84
CA THR A 224 -13.23 -5.78 -0.65
C THR A 224 -11.83 -5.43 -0.16
N MET A 225 -11.22 -4.38 -0.71
CA MET A 225 -9.89 -3.93 -0.30
C MET A 225 -9.96 -3.26 1.08
N ASN A 226 -9.01 -3.58 1.96
CA ASN A 226 -8.88 -2.94 3.26
C ASN A 226 -8.68 -1.43 3.11
N THR A 227 -9.37 -0.62 3.91
CA THR A 227 -9.35 0.85 3.82
C THR A 227 -7.94 1.45 3.96
N ILE A 228 -7.09 0.86 4.81
CA ILE A 228 -5.68 1.30 4.95
C ILE A 228 -4.93 1.09 3.63
N CYS A 229 -5.19 0.00 2.93
CA CYS A 229 -4.59 -0.28 1.63
C CYS A 229 -5.16 0.66 0.54
N ILE A 230 -6.45 0.97 0.58
CA ILE A 230 -7.09 1.96 -0.32
C ILE A 230 -6.43 3.34 -0.13
N ASP A 231 -6.22 3.80 1.10
CA ASP A 231 -5.54 5.08 1.37
C ASP A 231 -4.13 5.13 0.76
N ARG A 232 -3.36 4.04 0.92
CA ARG A 232 -2.04 3.91 0.30
C ARG A 232 -2.12 3.89 -1.22
N PHE A 233 -3.13 3.23 -1.78
CA PHE A 233 -3.35 3.16 -3.22
C PHE A 233 -3.69 4.54 -3.80
N ILE A 234 -4.58 5.30 -3.15
CA ILE A 234 -4.91 6.69 -3.51
C ILE A 234 -3.66 7.56 -3.52
N ASN A 235 -2.86 7.50 -2.44
CA ASN A 235 -1.65 8.32 -2.31
C ASN A 235 -0.58 7.94 -3.36
N TRP A 236 -0.35 6.64 -3.56
CA TRP A 236 0.56 6.15 -4.59
C TRP A 236 0.11 6.56 -5.99
N PHE A 237 -1.16 6.31 -6.33
CA PHE A 237 -1.65 6.49 -7.70
C PHE A 237 -1.69 7.98 -8.09
N SER A 238 -2.23 8.84 -7.23
CA SER A 238 -2.25 10.29 -7.46
C SER A 238 -0.84 10.89 -7.61
N HIS A 239 0.12 10.45 -6.77
CA HIS A 239 1.51 10.89 -6.88
C HIS A 239 2.23 10.27 -8.10
N HIS A 240 1.91 9.03 -8.46
CA HIS A 240 2.41 8.43 -9.71
C HIS A 240 1.94 9.26 -10.91
N LEU A 241 0.64 9.55 -11.01
CA LEU A 241 0.06 10.36 -12.07
C LEU A 241 0.72 11.75 -12.19
N SER A 242 1.01 12.42 -11.07
CA SER A 242 1.67 13.74 -11.10
C SER A 242 3.06 13.72 -11.74
N ASN A 243 3.73 12.56 -11.77
CA ASN A 243 5.03 12.39 -12.42
C ASN A 243 4.92 12.04 -13.92
N PHE A 244 3.72 11.74 -14.42
CA PHE A 244 3.43 11.39 -15.83
C PHE A 244 2.32 12.29 -16.41
N GLU A 245 2.38 13.58 -16.07
CA GLU A 245 1.48 14.62 -16.60
C GLU A 245 -0.02 14.38 -16.32
N PHE A 246 -0.34 13.56 -15.33
CA PHE A 246 -1.70 13.14 -14.98
C PHE A 246 -2.44 12.39 -16.10
N ARG A 247 -1.70 11.71 -16.99
CA ARG A 247 -2.29 10.92 -18.06
C ARG A 247 -2.82 9.59 -17.52
N TRP A 248 -4.11 9.37 -17.69
CA TRP A 248 -4.79 8.09 -17.41
C TRP A 248 -6.00 7.93 -18.33
N SER A 249 -6.34 6.69 -18.66
CA SER A 249 -7.54 6.35 -19.44
C SER A 249 -8.78 6.33 -18.55
N TRP A 250 -9.21 7.50 -18.06
CA TRP A 250 -10.33 7.60 -17.10
C TRP A 250 -11.63 6.96 -17.60
N GLU A 251 -11.88 6.93 -18.91
CA GLU A 251 -13.08 6.30 -19.50
C GLU A 251 -13.18 4.80 -19.22
N ASP A 252 -12.04 4.12 -18.98
CA ASP A 252 -12.01 2.70 -18.62
C ASP A 252 -12.70 2.45 -17.26
N TRP A 253 -12.82 3.50 -16.43
CA TRP A 253 -13.47 3.50 -15.11
C TRP A 253 -14.84 4.18 -15.12
N SER A 254 -15.47 4.31 -16.29
CA SER A 254 -16.80 4.93 -16.42
C SER A 254 -17.91 4.14 -15.71
N ASP A 255 -17.65 2.88 -15.35
CA ASP A 255 -18.53 2.03 -14.56
C ASP A 255 -18.91 2.66 -13.21
N CYS A 256 -17.97 3.33 -12.53
CA CYS A 256 -18.22 3.96 -11.24
C CYS A 256 -19.25 5.09 -11.27
N LEU A 257 -19.48 5.72 -12.43
CA LEU A 257 -20.45 6.81 -12.58
C LEU A 257 -21.90 6.34 -12.41
N SER A 258 -22.14 5.04 -12.57
CA SER A 258 -23.45 4.42 -12.37
C SER A 258 -23.69 3.94 -10.93
N GLU A 259 -22.67 4.03 -10.07
CA GLU A 259 -22.72 3.57 -8.69
C GLU A 259 -23.06 4.71 -7.71
N ASP A 260 -23.42 4.33 -6.49
CA ASP A 260 -23.56 5.28 -5.38
C ASP A 260 -22.19 5.89 -5.04
N LEU A 261 -22.12 7.22 -4.85
CA LEU A 261 -20.86 7.96 -4.64
C LEU A 261 -20.07 7.53 -3.38
N GLU A 262 -20.72 6.85 -2.43
CA GLU A 262 -20.08 6.31 -1.22
C GLU A 262 -19.48 4.91 -1.43
N ARG A 263 -19.68 4.29 -2.61
CA ARG A 263 -19.05 3.01 -2.99
C ARG A 263 -17.55 3.19 -3.21
N ALA A 264 -16.81 2.09 -3.10
CA ALA A 264 -15.35 2.09 -3.09
C ALA A 264 -14.75 2.69 -4.37
N ARG A 265 -15.26 2.33 -5.56
CA ARG A 265 -14.77 2.82 -6.86
C ARG A 265 -14.98 4.32 -7.08
N PRO A 266 -16.21 4.90 -7.01
CA PRO A 266 -16.39 6.34 -7.19
C PRO A 266 -15.68 7.15 -6.08
N ARG A 267 -15.68 6.67 -4.84
CA ARG A 267 -14.94 7.31 -3.75
C ARG A 267 -13.43 7.31 -4.01
N PHE A 268 -12.86 6.21 -4.46
CA PHE A 268 -11.45 6.13 -4.84
C PHE A 268 -11.10 7.18 -5.90
N VAL A 269 -11.89 7.29 -6.97
CA VAL A 269 -11.66 8.29 -8.03
C VAL A 269 -11.72 9.71 -7.48
N ARG A 270 -12.74 10.04 -6.66
CA ARG A 270 -12.85 11.36 -6.02
C ARG A 270 -11.63 11.72 -5.18
N GLU A 271 -11.19 10.81 -4.33
CA GLU A 271 -10.03 11.00 -3.45
C GLU A 271 -8.72 11.14 -4.25
N VAL A 272 -8.55 10.33 -5.31
CA VAL A 272 -7.42 10.45 -6.24
C VAL A 272 -7.41 11.82 -6.91
N LEU A 273 -8.54 12.27 -7.48
CA LEU A 273 -8.63 13.57 -8.14
C LEU A 273 -8.41 14.73 -7.17
N GLU A 274 -8.89 14.63 -5.93
CA GLU A 274 -8.58 15.60 -4.88
C GLU A 274 -7.08 15.65 -4.57
N LYS A 275 -6.41 14.50 -4.43
CA LYS A 275 -4.96 14.43 -4.21
C LYS A 275 -4.17 14.97 -5.41
N CYS A 276 -4.62 14.67 -6.63
CA CYS A 276 -4.06 15.26 -7.84
C CYS A 276 -4.19 16.79 -7.84
N MET A 277 -5.33 17.34 -7.41
CA MET A 277 -5.52 18.79 -7.29
C MET A 277 -4.55 19.40 -6.28
N ARG A 278 -4.27 18.74 -5.15
CA ARG A 278 -3.28 19.21 -4.16
C ARG A 278 -1.85 19.23 -4.72
N LEU A 279 -1.55 18.43 -5.74
CA LEU A 279 -0.28 18.41 -6.47
C LEU A 279 -0.32 19.27 -7.75
N SER A 280 -1.41 20.00 -7.98
CA SER A 280 -1.71 20.73 -9.20
C SER A 280 -2.60 21.93 -8.88
N TYR A 281 -3.56 22.25 -9.74
CA TYR A 281 -4.60 23.25 -9.52
C TYR A 281 -5.92 22.79 -10.13
N HIS A 282 -7.03 23.31 -9.60
CA HIS A 282 -8.40 22.87 -9.91
C HIS A 282 -8.71 22.74 -11.41
N GLN A 283 -8.46 23.80 -12.20
CA GLN A 283 -8.76 23.79 -13.64
C GLN A 283 -8.03 22.67 -14.38
N ARG A 284 -6.76 22.43 -14.07
CA ARG A 284 -5.99 21.35 -14.71
C ARG A 284 -6.55 19.97 -14.41
N ILE A 285 -7.10 19.75 -13.21
CA ILE A 285 -7.70 18.45 -12.86
C ILE A 285 -9.03 18.24 -13.58
N ILE A 286 -9.81 19.32 -13.79
CA ILE A 286 -11.02 19.25 -14.62
C ILE A 286 -10.66 18.91 -16.07
N ASP A 287 -9.59 19.50 -16.61
CA ASP A 287 -9.23 19.35 -18.02
C ASP A 287 -8.66 17.97 -18.40
N ILE A 288 -8.15 17.20 -17.43
CA ILE A 288 -7.54 15.87 -17.68
C ILE A 288 -8.55 14.71 -17.63
N VAL A 289 -9.77 14.96 -17.14
CA VAL A 289 -10.83 13.95 -17.06
C VAL A 289 -11.90 14.19 -18.12
N PRO A 290 -12.62 13.15 -18.56
CA PRO A 290 -13.79 13.33 -19.42
C PRO A 290 -14.89 14.15 -18.74
N ALA A 291 -15.73 14.81 -19.55
CA ALA A 291 -16.83 15.63 -19.04
C ALA A 291 -17.82 14.85 -18.15
N SER A 292 -17.99 13.55 -18.41
CA SER A 292 -18.81 12.63 -17.62
C SER A 292 -18.31 12.48 -16.17
N PHE A 293 -17.02 12.71 -15.91
CA PHE A 293 -16.40 12.62 -14.58
C PHE A 293 -16.51 13.90 -13.75
N SER A 294 -17.14 14.96 -14.26
CA SER A 294 -17.30 16.24 -13.56
C SER A 294 -17.99 16.13 -12.19
N VAL A 295 -18.83 15.10 -11.97
CA VAL A 295 -19.45 14.83 -10.66
C VAL A 295 -18.44 14.30 -9.62
N LEU A 296 -17.31 13.78 -10.08
CA LEU A 296 -16.25 13.22 -9.24
C LEU A 296 -15.09 14.20 -9.02
N THR A 297 -15.04 15.34 -9.72
CA THR A 297 -13.95 16.30 -9.57
C THR A 297 -14.06 17.06 -8.24
N PRO A 298 -12.92 17.41 -7.62
CA PRO A 298 -12.93 18.18 -6.38
C PRO A 298 -13.53 19.57 -6.62
N ALA A 299 -14.19 20.12 -5.59
CA ALA A 299 -14.66 21.50 -5.63
C ALA A 299 -13.48 22.49 -5.68
N ASN A 300 -13.72 23.67 -6.24
CA ASN A 300 -12.72 24.74 -6.27
C ASN A 300 -12.37 25.15 -4.83
N PRO A 301 -11.08 25.15 -4.43
CA PRO A 301 -10.67 25.44 -3.05
C PRO A 301 -10.70 26.96 -2.77
N THR A 302 -11.88 27.55 -2.81
CA THR A 302 -12.10 28.97 -2.52
C THR A 302 -12.40 29.20 -1.04
N CYS A 303 -11.94 30.33 -0.51
CA CYS A 303 -12.31 30.77 0.83
C CYS A 303 -13.82 31.09 0.89
N VAL A 304 -14.49 30.61 1.94
CA VAL A 304 -15.88 30.96 2.25
C VAL A 304 -15.85 31.92 3.43
N TYR A 305 -15.83 33.23 3.15
CA TYR A 305 -15.86 34.25 4.18
C TYR A 305 -17.30 34.60 4.55
N LYS A 306 -17.74 34.20 5.74
CA LYS A 306 -19.12 34.35 6.23
C LYS A 306 -19.62 35.80 6.18
N TYR A 307 -18.75 36.78 6.38
CA TYR A 307 -19.10 38.20 6.46
C TYR A 307 -18.74 39.00 5.19
N GLY A 308 -18.44 38.31 4.08
CA GLY A 308 -17.94 38.94 2.85
C GLY A 308 -18.99 39.60 1.97
N GLU A 309 -20.25 39.15 2.05
CA GLU A 309 -21.33 39.66 1.21
C GLU A 309 -22.23 40.65 1.97
N GLU A 310 -22.72 41.69 1.27
CA GLU A 310 -23.66 42.66 1.83
C GLU A 310 -25.00 42.04 2.23
N SER A 311 -25.38 40.91 1.62
CA SER A 311 -26.55 40.11 1.99
C SER A 311 -26.50 39.62 3.45
N ASN A 312 -25.30 39.54 4.03
CA ASN A 312 -25.04 39.01 5.37
C ASN A 312 -25.00 40.09 6.48
N GLN A 313 -25.41 41.33 6.18
CA GLN A 313 -25.44 42.44 7.15
C GLN A 313 -26.26 42.15 8.42
N SER A 314 -27.26 41.26 8.32
CA SER A 314 -28.09 40.85 9.46
C SER A 314 -27.42 39.81 10.38
N LEU A 315 -26.27 39.25 9.98
CA LEU A 315 -25.58 38.25 10.78
C LEU A 315 -25.00 38.86 12.08
N PRO A 316 -25.11 38.13 13.21
CA PRO A 316 -24.44 38.53 14.44
C PRO A 316 -22.94 38.72 14.21
N GLY A 317 -22.41 39.86 14.66
CA GLY A 317 -20.98 40.18 14.56
C GLY A 317 -20.52 40.74 13.21
N TYR A 318 -21.41 40.92 12.22
CA TYR A 318 -21.04 41.43 10.88
C TYR A 318 -20.24 42.75 10.93
N ASN A 319 -20.73 43.75 11.68
CA ASN A 319 -20.03 45.04 11.81
C ASN A 319 -18.65 44.88 12.46
N VAL A 320 -18.54 43.99 13.45
CA VAL A 320 -17.27 43.72 14.12
C VAL A 320 -16.30 43.02 13.18
N ALA A 321 -16.76 42.05 12.38
CA ALA A 321 -15.95 41.39 11.36
C ALA A 321 -15.42 42.38 10.31
N LEU A 322 -16.24 43.35 9.87
CA LEU A 322 -15.78 44.43 8.99
C LEU A 322 -14.72 45.32 9.66
N CYS A 323 -14.92 45.70 10.92
CA CYS A 323 -13.94 46.46 11.69
C CYS A 323 -12.62 45.68 11.83
N LEU A 324 -12.68 44.39 12.13
CA LEU A 324 -11.52 43.49 12.20
C LEU A 324 -10.80 43.40 10.86
N ASN A 325 -11.54 43.28 9.75
CA ASN A 325 -10.96 43.23 8.41
C ASN A 325 -10.14 44.49 8.09
N ILE A 326 -10.69 45.68 8.41
CA ILE A 326 -10.01 46.96 8.25
C ILE A 326 -8.80 47.05 9.18
N ALA A 327 -8.96 46.67 10.44
CA ALA A 327 -7.91 46.70 11.45
C ALA A 327 -6.72 45.79 11.09
N ILE A 328 -6.98 44.56 10.64
CA ILE A 328 -5.96 43.60 10.18
C ILE A 328 -5.21 44.15 8.96
N LYS A 329 -5.93 44.71 7.96
CA LYS A 329 -5.31 45.36 6.80
C LYS A 329 -4.41 46.53 7.20
N ASN A 330 -4.78 47.26 8.25
CA ASN A 330 -4.01 48.37 8.81
C ASN A 330 -2.91 47.96 9.81
N LYS A 331 -2.70 46.66 10.03
CA LYS A 331 -1.66 46.12 10.93
C LYS A 331 -1.74 46.68 12.36
N VAL A 332 -2.95 46.84 12.88
CA VAL A 332 -3.14 47.31 14.28
C VAL A 332 -2.55 46.32 15.29
N SER A 333 -2.38 46.77 16.54
CA SER A 333 -1.85 45.91 17.61
C SER A 333 -2.86 44.86 18.07
N ASN A 334 -2.37 43.82 18.75
CA ASN A 334 -3.24 42.81 19.37
C ASN A 334 -4.20 43.45 20.41
N ASP A 335 -3.74 44.47 21.14
CA ASP A 335 -4.57 45.18 22.12
C ASP A 335 -5.73 45.94 21.46
N ASP A 336 -5.50 46.48 20.26
CA ASP A 336 -6.55 47.12 19.46
C ASP A 336 -7.55 46.09 18.93
N ILE A 337 -7.09 44.91 18.50
CA ILE A 337 -7.97 43.79 18.10
C ILE A 337 -8.81 43.33 19.29
N PHE A 338 -8.21 43.17 20.48
CA PHE A 338 -8.95 42.84 21.70
C PHE A 338 -9.99 43.90 22.04
N THR A 339 -9.66 45.17 21.81
CA THR A 339 -10.58 46.29 22.03
C THR A 339 -11.78 46.18 21.09
N ILE A 340 -11.57 45.91 19.80
CA ILE A 340 -12.66 45.66 18.83
C ILE A 340 -13.52 44.46 19.24
N LEU A 341 -12.91 43.39 19.76
CA LEU A 341 -13.61 42.19 20.20
C LEU A 341 -14.35 42.34 21.54
N LYS A 342 -14.13 43.40 22.32
CA LYS A 342 -14.86 43.61 23.58
C LYS A 342 -16.36 43.76 23.36
N ASP A 343 -16.75 44.40 22.27
CA ASP A 343 -18.12 44.79 21.95
C ASP A 343 -18.98 43.64 21.37
N VAL A 344 -18.40 42.45 21.21
CA VAL A 344 -19.11 41.27 20.70
C VAL A 344 -19.94 40.63 21.84
N PRO A 345 -21.27 40.48 21.68
CA PRO A 345 -22.12 39.87 22.69
C PRO A 345 -21.75 38.40 22.90
N ASN A 346 -21.93 37.89 24.13
CA ASN A 346 -21.73 36.47 24.40
C ASN A 346 -23.09 35.75 24.33
N PRO A 347 -23.34 34.88 23.35
CA PRO A 347 -24.61 34.15 23.26
C PRO A 347 -24.83 33.14 24.41
N ASN A 348 -23.79 32.85 25.21
CA ASN A 348 -23.83 31.89 26.32
C ASN A 348 -23.96 32.54 27.71
N GLN A 349 -24.40 33.81 27.78
CA GLN A 349 -24.35 34.63 28.99
C GLN A 349 -25.23 34.15 30.17
N ASP A 350 -26.08 33.13 29.98
CA ASP A 350 -26.96 32.59 31.04
C ASP A 350 -26.30 31.49 31.91
N ASN A 351 -25.07 31.06 31.60
CA ASN A 351 -24.33 30.05 32.38
C ASN A 351 -23.21 30.71 33.19
N ASP A 352 -23.55 31.26 34.35
CA ASP A 352 -22.61 31.76 35.37
C ASP A 352 -21.85 30.60 36.05
N ASP A 353 -20.88 30.00 35.36
CA ASP A 353 -19.86 29.18 35.99
C ASP A 353 -18.51 29.92 35.95
N GLU A 354 -17.84 30.00 37.10
CA GLU A 354 -16.51 30.61 37.34
C GLU A 354 -15.38 29.84 36.63
N GLY A 355 -15.48 29.68 35.31
CA GLY A 355 -14.51 29.04 34.43
C GLY A 355 -14.12 29.94 33.25
N PHE A 356 -13.19 29.46 32.42
CA PHE A 356 -12.68 30.14 31.22
C PHE A 356 -13.77 30.91 30.46
N SER A 357 -13.56 32.21 30.21
CA SER A 357 -14.52 33.06 29.48
C SER A 357 -14.59 32.63 28.01
N PHE A 358 -15.52 31.74 27.68
CA PHE A 358 -15.76 31.27 26.32
C PHE A 358 -16.87 32.10 25.65
N ASN A 359 -16.52 32.81 24.57
CA ASN A 359 -17.47 33.50 23.72
C ASN A 359 -17.33 32.97 22.27
N PRO A 360 -18.26 32.14 21.80
CA PRO A 360 -18.15 31.52 20.47
C PRO A 360 -18.28 32.55 19.35
N LEU A 361 -19.05 33.63 19.53
CA LEU A 361 -19.20 34.67 18.51
C LEU A 361 -17.91 35.50 18.36
N LYS A 362 -17.19 35.77 19.46
CA LYS A 362 -15.86 36.42 19.40
C LYS A 362 -14.87 35.58 18.59
N ILE A 363 -14.87 34.26 18.80
CA ILE A 363 -14.01 33.34 18.06
C ILE A 363 -14.42 33.31 16.58
N ASP A 364 -15.71 33.19 16.30
CA ASP A 364 -16.25 33.14 14.93
C ASP A 364 -15.87 34.39 14.12
N VAL A 365 -16.14 35.61 14.61
CA VAL A 365 -15.80 36.85 13.86
C VAL A 365 -14.31 37.10 13.71
N PHE A 366 -13.48 36.51 14.59
CA PHE A 366 -12.03 36.66 14.54
C PHE A 366 -11.35 35.64 13.63
N VAL A 367 -11.87 34.42 13.59
CA VAL A 367 -11.33 33.32 12.77
C VAL A 367 -11.78 33.43 11.31
N GLN A 368 -13.03 33.86 11.08
CA GLN A 368 -13.55 34.22 9.76
C GLN A 368 -12.82 35.42 9.20
#